data_AF-A0A5B2WLT7-F1
#
_entry.id   AF-A0A5B2WLT7-F1
#
_cell.length_a   1.000
_cell.length_b   1.000
_cell.length_c   1.000
_cell.angle_alpha   90.00
_cell.angle_beta   90.00
_cell.angle_gamma   90.00
#
_symmetry.space_group_name_H-M   'P 1'
#
loop_
_entity.id
_entity.type
_entity.pdbx_description
1 polymer ?
#
loop_
_entity_poly.entity_id
_entity_poly.type
_entity_poly.pdbx_seq_one_letter_code
_entity_poly.pdbx_strand_id
1 'polypeptide(L)'
;MDHDDEIAPAGPDTTVDGQIRDLTTILSRLSARLTLLGGRLRHVEERIDVLFHSDQRPADRPAPWVLGTSPEIADEPTTFVANFVSWYNTTYAAPARFQASRHTVSIPACWQQHPALAAEIASLAYAWRQANLGPEANERDAQHWHDRWRPAFAARITDWADAECLEGDHRVVDAVTRDKEGARP
;
A
#
# COMPACT_ATOMS: atom_id res chain seq x y z
N MET A 1 95.80 8.42 -28.09
CA MET A 1 94.58 8.63 -28.89
C MET A 1 94.19 7.25 -29.38
N ASP A 2 93.15 6.70 -28.78
CA ASP A 2 92.30 5.56 -29.22
C ASP A 2 91.55 5.13 -27.95
N HIS A 3 90.43 5.79 -27.62
CA HIS A 3 89.06 5.30 -27.86
C HIS A 3 88.70 4.05 -27.04
N ASP A 4 88.69 4.25 -25.71
CA ASP A 4 87.78 3.51 -24.83
C ASP A 4 86.39 4.17 -24.94
N ASP A 5 85.42 3.45 -25.52
CA ASP A 5 84.01 3.62 -25.17
C ASP A 5 83.23 2.39 -25.66
N GLU A 6 83.33 1.30 -24.88
CA GLU A 6 82.45 0.15 -24.99
C GLU A 6 81.09 0.53 -24.38
N ILE A 7 80.18 1.00 -25.22
CA ILE A 7 78.79 1.27 -24.86
C ILE A 7 78.11 -0.05 -24.52
N ALA A 8 77.92 -0.31 -23.23
CA ALA A 8 77.09 -1.40 -22.74
C ALA A 8 75.64 -1.24 -23.24
N PRO A 9 75.00 -2.29 -23.78
CA PRO A 9 73.61 -2.21 -24.20
C PRO A 9 72.68 -2.06 -22.99
N ALA A 10 71.81 -1.06 -23.06
CA ALA A 10 70.73 -0.83 -22.10
C ALA A 10 69.93 -2.11 -21.85
N GLY A 11 69.80 -2.50 -20.57
CA GLY A 11 69.03 -3.67 -20.16
C GLY A 11 67.58 -3.59 -20.68
N PRO A 12 67.07 -4.65 -21.35
CA PRO A 12 65.81 -4.59 -22.06
C PRO A 12 64.62 -4.74 -21.10
N ASP A 13 63.57 -3.94 -21.33
CA ASP A 13 62.13 -4.29 -21.54
C ASP A 13 61.37 -5.20 -20.54
N THR A 14 62.06 -5.85 -19.61
CA THR A 14 61.54 -6.88 -18.71
C THR A 14 60.57 -6.35 -17.65
N THR A 15 60.68 -5.07 -17.31
CA THR A 15 59.82 -4.43 -16.30
C THR A 15 58.47 -4.01 -16.89
N VAL A 16 58.46 -3.50 -18.12
CA VAL A 16 57.24 -3.06 -18.83
C VAL A 16 56.41 -4.28 -19.24
N ASP A 17 57.05 -5.32 -19.79
CA ASP A 17 56.37 -6.58 -20.11
C ASP A 17 55.81 -7.29 -18.87
N GLY A 18 56.50 -7.20 -17.73
CA GLY A 18 56.00 -7.67 -16.44
C GLY A 18 54.75 -6.92 -15.99
N GLN A 19 54.78 -5.60 -16.05
CA GLN A 19 53.65 -4.73 -15.71
C GLN A 19 52.44 -4.97 -16.61
N ILE A 20 52.64 -5.15 -17.93
CA ILE A 20 51.58 -5.46 -18.89
C ILE A 20 50.91 -6.80 -18.56
N ARG A 21 51.69 -7.82 -18.19
CA ARG A 21 51.17 -9.14 -17.80
C ARG A 21 50.34 -9.09 -16.52
N ASP A 22 50.80 -8.33 -15.53
CA ASP A 22 50.09 -8.14 -14.26
C ASP A 22 48.78 -7.38 -14.47
N LEU A 23 48.80 -6.30 -15.26
CA LEU A 23 47.59 -5.56 -15.66
C LEU A 23 46.59 -6.45 -16.40
N THR A 24 47.05 -7.25 -17.36
CA THR A 24 46.21 -8.19 -18.10
C THR A 24 45.55 -9.22 -17.16
N THR A 25 46.31 -9.69 -16.18
CA THR A 25 45.82 -10.62 -15.16
C THR A 25 44.76 -9.98 -14.26
N ILE A 26 44.98 -8.74 -13.82
CA ILE A 26 44.02 -7.98 -13.01
C ILE A 26 42.73 -7.72 -13.79
N LEU A 27 42.84 -7.25 -15.04
CA LEU A 27 41.69 -6.99 -15.91
C LEU A 27 40.88 -8.26 -16.16
N SER A 28 41.53 -9.40 -16.38
CA SER A 28 40.86 -10.68 -16.58
C SER A 28 40.07 -11.11 -15.33
N ARG A 29 40.66 -10.95 -14.13
CA ARG A 29 39.96 -11.23 -12.87
C ARG A 29 38.80 -10.27 -12.62
N LEU A 30 38.95 -9.00 -12.98
CA LEU A 30 37.89 -7.99 -12.83
C LEU A 30 36.72 -8.29 -13.77
N SER A 31 37.01 -8.60 -15.04
CA SER A 31 36.00 -9.01 -16.03
C SER A 31 35.23 -10.26 -15.61
N ALA A 32 35.93 -11.27 -15.08
CA ALA A 32 35.29 -12.47 -14.55
C ALA A 32 34.36 -12.15 -13.36
N ARG A 33 34.77 -11.25 -12.45
CA ARG A 33 33.93 -10.80 -11.33
C ARG A 33 32.71 -10.01 -11.78
N LEU A 34 32.85 -9.11 -12.76
CA LEU A 34 31.73 -8.34 -13.31
C LEU A 34 30.71 -9.26 -13.99
N THR A 35 31.18 -10.26 -14.73
CA THR A 35 30.32 -11.28 -15.35
C THR A 35 29.56 -12.09 -14.31
N LEU A 36 30.25 -12.53 -13.25
CA LEU A 36 29.63 -13.26 -12.14
C LEU A 36 28.59 -12.42 -11.40
N LEU A 37 28.90 -11.15 -11.10
CA LEU A 37 27.97 -10.23 -10.45
C LEU A 37 26.75 -9.96 -11.33
N GLY A 38 26.94 -9.76 -12.64
CA GLY A 38 25.84 -9.61 -13.59
C GLY A 38 24.94 -10.85 -13.66
N GLY A 39 25.52 -12.05 -13.61
CA GLY A 39 24.75 -13.30 -13.52
C GLY A 39 23.96 -13.42 -12.22
N ARG A 40 24.56 -13.04 -11.08
CA ARG A 40 23.86 -13.03 -9.78
C ARG A 40 22.73 -12.01 -9.72
N LEU A 41 22.93 -10.82 -10.31
CA LEU A 41 21.91 -9.79 -10.37
C LEU A 41 20.71 -10.27 -11.18
N ARG A 42 20.94 -10.82 -12.38
CA ARG A 42 19.89 -11.38 -13.23
C ARG A 42 19.11 -12.50 -12.54
N HIS A 43 19.80 -13.38 -11.82
CA HIS A 43 19.14 -14.44 -11.05
C HIS A 43 18.26 -13.89 -9.92
N VAL A 44 18.67 -12.80 -9.26
CA VAL A 44 17.84 -12.12 -8.26
C VAL A 44 16.62 -11.47 -8.91
N GLU A 45 16.79 -10.81 -10.06
CA GLU A 45 15.69 -10.21 -10.84
C GLU A 45 14.67 -11.28 -11.25
N GLU A 46 15.11 -12.41 -11.82
CA GLU A 46 14.25 -13.53 -12.19
C GLU A 46 13.47 -14.09 -11.00
N ARG A 47 14.12 -14.20 -9.82
CA ARG A 47 13.46 -14.67 -8.60
C ARG A 47 12.43 -13.68 -8.07
N ILE A 48 12.71 -12.39 -8.15
CA ILE A 48 11.75 -11.32 -7.84
C ILE A 48 10.55 -11.46 -8.78
N ASP A 49 10.78 -11.56 -10.09
CA ASP A 49 9.70 -11.70 -11.07
C ASP A 49 8.83 -12.92 -10.80
N VAL A 50 9.41 -14.09 -10.50
CA VAL A 50 8.63 -15.28 -10.17
C VAL A 50 7.77 -15.09 -8.91
N LEU A 51 8.29 -14.43 -7.88
CA LEU A 51 7.54 -14.15 -6.65
C LEU A 51 6.37 -13.18 -6.87
N PHE A 52 6.53 -12.21 -7.78
CA PHE A 52 5.51 -11.19 -8.05
C PHE A 52 4.55 -11.55 -9.20
N HIS A 53 4.94 -12.43 -10.13
CA HIS A 53 4.12 -12.77 -11.31
C HIS A 53 3.31 -14.08 -11.17
N SER A 54 3.58 -14.91 -10.16
CA SER A 54 2.90 -16.20 -10.02
C SER A 54 1.45 -16.11 -9.50
N ASP A 55 0.98 -14.93 -9.09
CA ASP A 55 -0.41 -14.71 -8.69
C ASP A 55 -0.93 -13.34 -9.15
N GLN A 56 -0.86 -13.04 -10.47
CA GLN A 56 -1.51 -11.86 -11.06
C GLN A 56 -3.04 -12.01 -11.03
N ARG A 57 -3.59 -11.93 -9.82
CA ARG A 57 -5.02 -11.81 -9.58
C ARG A 57 -5.48 -10.48 -10.21
N PRO A 58 -6.59 -10.45 -10.96
CA PRO A 58 -7.20 -9.20 -11.40
C PRO A 58 -7.39 -8.24 -10.23
N ALA A 59 -7.14 -6.94 -10.42
CA ALA A 59 -7.12 -5.94 -9.36
C ALA A 59 -8.43 -5.83 -8.54
N ASP A 60 -9.54 -6.28 -9.13
CA ASP A 60 -10.89 -6.29 -8.58
C ASP A 60 -11.32 -7.65 -8.00
N ARG A 61 -10.53 -8.71 -8.23
CA ARG A 61 -10.91 -10.06 -7.80
C ARG A 61 -10.71 -10.21 -6.28
N PRO A 62 -11.76 -10.65 -5.54
CA PRO A 62 -11.66 -10.88 -4.10
C PRO A 62 -10.67 -11.99 -3.74
N ALA A 63 -10.02 -11.82 -2.60
CA ALA A 63 -9.12 -12.82 -2.03
C ALA A 63 -9.87 -14.01 -1.42
N PRO A 64 -9.21 -15.18 -1.25
CA PRO A 64 -9.87 -16.40 -0.77
C PRO A 64 -10.53 -16.30 0.62
N TRP A 65 -10.06 -15.38 1.47
CA TRP A 65 -10.63 -15.13 2.81
C TRP A 65 -11.85 -14.19 2.79
N VAL A 66 -12.19 -13.59 1.66
CA VAL A 66 -13.41 -12.81 1.49
C VAL A 66 -14.57 -13.80 1.30
N LEU A 67 -15.05 -14.34 2.43
CA LEU A 67 -16.14 -15.31 2.44
C LEU A 67 -17.48 -14.59 2.33
N GLY A 68 -18.22 -14.82 1.25
CA GLY A 68 -19.56 -14.28 1.04
C GLY A 68 -19.59 -13.07 0.12
N THR A 69 -20.22 -11.98 0.56
CA THR A 69 -20.39 -10.77 -0.25
C THR A 69 -19.25 -9.78 -0.02
N SER A 70 -18.91 -9.06 -1.07
CA SER A 70 -17.99 -7.91 -1.05
C SER A 70 -18.73 -6.66 -1.50
N PRO A 71 -18.26 -5.46 -1.15
CA PRO A 71 -18.79 -4.23 -1.73
C PRO A 71 -18.61 -4.25 -3.24
N GLU A 72 -19.59 -3.73 -3.98
CA GLU A 72 -19.49 -3.59 -5.43
C GLU A 72 -18.36 -2.60 -5.77
N ILE A 73 -17.46 -3.05 -6.66
CA ILE A 73 -16.27 -2.29 -7.04
C ILE A 73 -16.65 -1.28 -8.11
N ALA A 74 -16.36 -0.01 -7.84
CA ALA A 74 -16.51 1.08 -8.78
C ALA A 74 -15.17 1.81 -8.94
N ASP A 75 -14.90 2.29 -10.15
CA ASP A 75 -13.73 3.13 -10.43
C ASP A 75 -13.89 4.54 -9.83
N GLU A 76 -15.12 5.02 -9.78
CA GLU A 76 -15.45 6.32 -9.21
C GLU A 76 -15.40 6.24 -7.67
N PRO A 77 -14.55 7.06 -7.00
CA PRO A 77 -14.31 6.92 -5.56
C PRO A 77 -15.56 7.07 -4.70
N THR A 78 -16.47 8.01 -5.01
CA THR A 78 -17.63 8.25 -4.17
C THR A 78 -18.65 7.12 -4.25
N THR A 79 -18.84 6.54 -5.43
CA THR A 79 -19.65 5.33 -5.67
C THR A 79 -19.06 4.13 -4.93
N PHE A 80 -17.75 3.91 -5.00
CA PHE A 80 -17.12 2.81 -4.26
C PHE A 80 -17.33 2.95 -2.75
N VAL A 81 -17.15 4.15 -2.20
CA VAL A 81 -17.38 4.40 -0.77
C VAL A 81 -18.86 4.21 -0.40
N ALA A 82 -19.81 4.63 -1.24
CA ALA A 82 -21.23 4.39 -1.01
C ALA A 82 -21.59 2.89 -1.01
N ASN A 83 -21.04 2.12 -1.97
CA ASN A 83 -21.18 0.67 -2.04
C ASN A 83 -20.58 -0.01 -0.80
N PHE A 84 -19.42 0.46 -0.36
CA PHE A 84 -18.78 0.02 0.87
C PHE A 84 -19.66 0.27 2.10
N VAL A 85 -20.28 1.45 2.23
CA VAL A 85 -21.19 1.75 3.35
C VAL A 85 -22.38 0.81 3.37
N SER A 86 -23.00 0.56 2.22
CA SER A 86 -24.13 -0.38 2.09
C SER A 86 -23.74 -1.81 2.54
N TRP A 87 -22.61 -2.30 2.04
CA TRP A 87 -22.05 -3.60 2.43
C TRP A 87 -21.70 -3.63 3.92
N TYR A 88 -21.00 -2.62 4.43
CA TYR A 88 -20.57 -2.53 5.83
C TYR A 88 -21.77 -2.63 6.79
N ASN A 89 -22.83 -1.87 6.50
CA ASN A 89 -24.05 -1.88 7.30
C ASN A 89 -24.80 -3.22 7.20
N THR A 90 -24.69 -3.93 6.08
CA THR A 90 -25.28 -5.28 5.94
C THR A 90 -24.45 -6.35 6.68
N THR A 91 -23.13 -6.21 6.69
CA THR A 91 -22.20 -7.23 7.19
C THR A 91 -21.87 -7.07 8.68
N TYR A 92 -21.73 -5.84 9.19
CA TYR A 92 -21.24 -5.57 10.55
C TYR A 92 -22.23 -4.85 11.46
N ALA A 93 -23.32 -4.29 10.94
CA ALA A 93 -24.34 -3.74 11.82
C ALA A 93 -25.06 -4.90 12.52
N ALA A 94 -25.18 -4.80 13.84
CA ALA A 94 -26.00 -5.74 14.59
C ALA A 94 -27.49 -5.46 14.34
N PRO A 95 -28.35 -6.49 14.25
CA PRO A 95 -29.78 -6.33 14.50
C PRO A 95 -29.95 -5.69 15.88
N ALA A 96 -30.90 -4.76 16.04
CA ALA A 96 -31.10 -3.93 17.24
C ALA A 96 -31.02 -4.70 18.59
N ARG A 97 -31.38 -5.99 18.61
CA ARG A 97 -31.27 -6.88 19.78
C ARG A 97 -29.84 -7.17 20.27
N PHE A 98 -28.80 -6.89 19.48
CA PHE A 98 -27.39 -7.11 19.84
C PHE A 98 -26.55 -5.82 19.88
N GLN A 99 -27.19 -4.64 19.83
CA GLN A 99 -26.54 -3.31 19.90
C GLN A 99 -25.80 -3.02 21.22
N ALA A 100 -25.79 -3.95 22.18
CA ALA A 100 -25.05 -3.81 23.43
C ALA A 100 -23.52 -3.81 23.26
N SER A 101 -23.01 -4.22 22.09
CA SER A 101 -21.57 -4.25 21.82
C SER A 101 -21.12 -3.00 21.07
N ARG A 102 -20.13 -2.29 21.63
CA ARG A 102 -19.51 -1.07 21.08
C ARG A 102 -18.81 -1.26 19.70
N HIS A 103 -18.85 -2.48 19.17
CA HIS A 103 -18.18 -2.90 17.94
C HIS A 103 -19.17 -3.15 16.78
N THR A 104 -20.46 -2.98 17.02
CA THR A 104 -21.53 -3.19 16.02
C THR A 104 -22.31 -1.88 15.84
N VAL A 105 -21.68 -0.91 15.18
CA VAL A 105 -22.26 0.40 14.90
C VAL A 105 -22.57 0.53 13.42
N SER A 106 -23.76 1.03 13.09
CA SER A 106 -24.15 1.35 11.72
C SER A 106 -23.60 2.71 11.30
N ILE A 107 -23.17 2.82 10.05
CA ILE A 107 -22.85 4.10 9.42
C ILE A 107 -24.17 4.81 9.11
N PRO A 108 -24.37 6.07 9.56
CA PRO A 108 -25.62 6.78 9.41
C PRO A 108 -25.87 7.19 7.95
N ALA A 109 -27.13 7.30 7.53
CA ALA A 109 -27.48 7.66 6.15
C ALA A 109 -26.98 9.07 5.75
N CYS A 110 -26.86 9.98 6.71
CA CYS A 110 -26.36 11.33 6.49
C CYS A 110 -24.83 11.44 6.38
N TRP A 111 -24.06 10.33 6.39
CA TRP A 111 -22.59 10.35 6.49
C TRP A 111 -21.88 11.28 5.50
N GLN A 112 -22.44 11.48 4.30
CA GLN A 112 -21.90 12.40 3.28
C GLN A 112 -21.96 13.88 3.69
N GLN A 113 -22.86 14.23 4.60
CA GLN A 113 -23.04 15.58 5.15
C GLN A 113 -22.02 15.90 6.25
N HIS A 114 -21.23 14.90 6.68
CA HIS A 114 -20.22 15.02 7.73
C HIS A 114 -18.83 14.81 7.11
N PRO A 115 -18.11 15.87 6.69
CA PRO A 115 -16.86 15.74 5.92
C PRO A 115 -15.79 14.90 6.60
N ALA A 116 -15.64 15.04 7.93
CA ALA A 116 -14.69 14.25 8.71
C ALA A 116 -15.08 12.76 8.74
N LEU A 117 -16.36 12.44 8.92
CA LEU A 117 -16.87 11.07 8.87
C LEU A 117 -16.70 10.47 7.46
N ALA A 118 -17.02 11.22 6.42
CA ALA A 118 -16.85 10.78 5.03
C ALA A 118 -15.38 10.44 4.71
N ALA A 119 -14.44 11.27 5.16
CA ALA A 119 -13.00 11.01 5.00
C ALA A 119 -12.55 9.75 5.77
N GLU A 120 -13.02 9.59 7.02
CA GLU A 120 -12.72 8.42 7.84
C GLU A 120 -13.25 7.12 7.17
N ILE A 121 -14.51 7.13 6.70
CA ILE A 121 -15.13 6.00 5.99
C ILE A 121 -14.36 5.69 4.70
N ALA A 122 -13.98 6.70 3.93
CA ALA A 122 -13.20 6.50 2.72
C ALA A 122 -11.88 5.80 3.02
N SER A 123 -11.15 6.26 4.05
CA SER A 123 -9.90 5.61 4.46
C SER A 123 -10.12 4.14 4.87
N LEU A 124 -11.17 3.85 5.64
CA LEU A 124 -11.53 2.50 6.05
C LEU A 124 -11.89 1.60 4.86
N ALA A 125 -12.62 2.13 3.87
CA ALA A 125 -13.04 1.43 2.67
C ALA A 125 -11.86 1.07 1.76
N TYR A 126 -10.95 2.02 1.54
CA TYR A 126 -9.75 1.77 0.74
C TYR A 126 -8.76 0.83 1.42
N ALA A 127 -8.67 0.91 2.75
CA ALA A 127 -7.85 -0.01 3.53
C ALA A 127 -8.44 -1.44 3.50
N TRP A 128 -9.77 -1.57 3.48
CA TRP A 128 -10.43 -2.86 3.23
C TRP A 128 -10.12 -3.38 1.82
N ARG A 129 -10.25 -2.53 0.79
CA ARG A 129 -9.96 -2.87 -0.60
C ARG A 129 -8.55 -3.38 -0.79
N GLN A 130 -7.56 -2.68 -0.24
CA GLN A 130 -6.15 -3.09 -0.29
C GLN A 130 -5.92 -4.46 0.35
N ALA A 131 -6.53 -4.70 1.51
CA ALA A 131 -6.36 -5.95 2.24
C ALA A 131 -7.06 -7.15 1.58
N ASN A 132 -8.07 -6.92 0.72
CA ASN A 132 -9.01 -7.98 0.31
C ASN A 132 -9.15 -8.16 -1.20
N LEU A 133 -8.68 -7.22 -2.03
CA LEU A 133 -8.83 -7.28 -3.48
C LEU A 133 -7.49 -7.22 -4.20
N GLY A 134 -7.42 -7.87 -5.35
CA GLY A 134 -6.27 -7.78 -6.24
C GLY A 134 -5.06 -8.61 -5.79
N PRO A 135 -3.93 -8.43 -6.48
CA PRO A 135 -2.74 -9.26 -6.28
C PRO A 135 -2.01 -8.93 -4.97
N GLU A 136 -2.15 -7.71 -4.45
CA GLU A 136 -1.51 -7.26 -3.21
C GLU A 136 -2.33 -7.58 -1.94
N ALA A 137 -3.50 -8.22 -2.11
CA ALA A 137 -4.32 -8.63 -0.98
C ALA A 137 -3.56 -9.64 -0.12
N ASN A 138 -3.51 -9.40 1.19
CA ASN A 138 -2.81 -10.26 2.14
C ASN A 138 -3.64 -10.50 3.42
N GLU A 139 -3.52 -11.71 3.97
CA GLU A 139 -4.32 -12.17 5.11
C GLU A 139 -3.98 -11.41 6.40
N ARG A 140 -2.75 -10.92 6.52
CA ARG A 140 -2.31 -10.15 7.69
C ARG A 140 -3.04 -8.82 7.77
N ASP A 141 -3.12 -8.09 6.66
CA ASP A 141 -3.81 -6.81 6.60
C ASP A 141 -5.33 -7.01 6.72
N ALA A 142 -5.88 -8.10 6.18
CA ALA A 142 -7.28 -8.45 6.39
C ALA A 142 -7.57 -8.69 7.88
N GLN A 143 -6.74 -9.48 8.56
CA GLN A 143 -6.87 -9.71 10.00
C GLN A 143 -6.69 -8.41 10.80
N HIS A 144 -5.73 -7.57 10.41
CA HIS A 144 -5.48 -6.28 11.05
C HIS A 144 -6.66 -5.32 10.86
N TRP A 145 -7.30 -5.32 9.69
CA TRP A 145 -8.50 -4.54 9.42
C TRP A 145 -9.63 -4.93 10.39
N HIS A 146 -9.86 -6.23 10.59
CA HIS A 146 -10.89 -6.75 11.50
C HIS A 146 -10.59 -6.53 12.98
N ASP A 147 -9.32 -6.62 13.39
CA ASP A 147 -8.86 -6.51 14.78
C ASP A 147 -8.68 -5.05 15.22
N ARG A 148 -8.16 -4.19 14.34
CA ARG A 148 -7.76 -2.82 14.68
C ARG A 148 -8.60 -1.76 14.01
N TRP A 149 -8.60 -1.71 12.68
CA TRP A 149 -9.16 -0.56 11.96
C TRP A 149 -10.68 -0.46 12.11
N ARG A 150 -11.42 -1.54 11.86
CA ARG A 150 -12.88 -1.54 12.01
C ARG A 150 -13.31 -1.27 13.45
N PRO A 151 -12.80 -1.96 14.50
CA PRO A 151 -13.21 -1.67 15.87
C PRO A 151 -12.85 -0.25 16.31
N ALA A 152 -11.70 0.28 15.88
CA ALA A 152 -11.30 1.64 16.21
C ALA A 152 -12.17 2.69 15.49
N PHE A 153 -12.59 2.43 14.24
CA PHE A 153 -13.60 3.24 13.56
C PHE A 153 -14.93 3.23 14.32
N ALA A 154 -15.44 2.04 14.68
CA ALA A 154 -16.69 1.91 15.42
C ALA A 154 -16.65 2.65 16.78
N ALA A 155 -15.48 2.71 17.43
CA ALA A 155 -15.30 3.46 18.66
C ALA A 155 -15.26 4.99 18.47
N ARG A 156 -14.77 5.48 17.30
CA ARG A 156 -14.63 6.91 16.99
C ARG A 156 -15.80 7.51 16.23
N ILE A 157 -16.71 6.70 15.68
CA ILE A 157 -17.81 7.22 14.85
C ILE A 157 -18.68 8.23 15.60
N THR A 158 -18.80 8.09 16.92
CA THR A 158 -19.49 9.03 17.83
C THR A 158 -18.79 10.38 17.96
N ASP A 159 -17.51 10.49 17.59
CA ASP A 159 -16.76 11.75 17.60
C ASP A 159 -17.12 12.62 16.38
N TRP A 160 -17.73 12.02 15.35
CA TRP A 160 -18.01 12.65 14.06
C TRP A 160 -19.49 12.83 13.76
N ALA A 161 -20.35 12.06 14.44
CA ALA A 161 -21.79 12.06 14.25
C ALA A 161 -22.49 12.00 15.62
N ASP A 162 -23.43 12.91 15.82
CA ASP A 162 -24.26 12.95 17.03
C ASP A 162 -25.15 11.71 17.12
N ALA A 163 -25.64 11.42 18.33
CA ALA A 163 -26.52 10.26 18.58
C ALA A 163 -27.74 10.25 17.64
N GLU A 164 -28.33 11.41 17.34
CA GLU A 164 -29.47 11.55 16.42
C GLU A 164 -29.14 11.06 14.99
N CYS A 165 -27.90 11.23 14.53
CA CYS A 165 -27.44 10.70 13.24
C CYS A 165 -27.38 9.18 13.26
N LEU A 166 -26.83 8.61 14.34
CA LEU A 166 -26.60 7.17 14.50
C LEU A 166 -27.90 6.39 14.73
N GLU A 167 -28.90 7.02 15.34
CA GLU A 167 -30.23 6.46 15.58
C GLU A 167 -31.16 6.60 14.37
N GLY A 168 -30.78 7.39 13.37
CA GLY A 168 -31.54 7.59 12.14
C GLY A 168 -32.67 8.62 12.24
N ASP A 169 -32.71 9.41 13.33
CA ASP A 169 -33.70 10.47 13.55
C ASP A 169 -33.15 11.88 13.22
N HIS A 170 -31.98 11.95 12.59
CA HIS A 170 -31.34 13.23 12.28
C HIS A 170 -32.16 14.05 11.30
N ARG A 171 -32.61 15.21 11.80
CA ARG A 171 -33.21 16.26 10.97
C ARG A 171 -32.11 16.86 10.11
N VAL A 172 -32.27 16.84 8.79
CA VAL A 172 -31.34 17.51 7.87
C VAL A 172 -31.34 19.00 8.20
N VAL A 173 -30.33 19.46 8.92
CA VAL A 173 -30.13 20.88 9.19
C VAL A 173 -29.36 21.42 7.99
N ASP A 174 -30.09 21.95 7.01
CA ASP A 174 -29.47 22.68 5.90
C ASP A 174 -28.53 23.75 6.48
N ALA A 175 -27.28 23.75 6.00
CA ALA A 175 -26.19 24.62 6.47
C ALA A 175 -26.46 26.14 6.36
N VAL A 176 -27.67 26.55 5.99
CA VAL A 176 -28.12 27.93 5.80
C VAL A 176 -28.60 28.59 7.11
N THR A 177 -28.79 27.84 8.21
CA THR A 177 -29.35 28.41 9.45
C THR A 177 -28.32 28.89 10.48
N ARG A 178 -27.03 28.53 10.37
CA ARG A 178 -26.01 28.98 11.35
C ARG A 178 -25.72 30.48 11.33
N ASP A 179 -26.09 31.19 10.25
CA ASP A 179 -25.85 32.64 10.13
C ASP A 179 -26.99 33.53 10.63
N LYS A 180 -28.15 32.98 11.05
CA LYS A 180 -29.31 33.82 11.42
C LYS A 180 -29.62 33.93 12.90
N GLU A 181 -28.94 33.18 13.77
CA GLU A 181 -29.23 33.19 15.21
C GLU A 181 -28.23 33.99 16.05
N GLY A 182 -27.21 34.58 15.42
CA GLY A 182 -26.25 35.50 16.04
C GLY A 182 -26.57 36.99 15.91
N ALA A 183 -27.67 37.36 15.24
CA ALA A 183 -28.01 38.77 15.01
C ALA A 183 -29.49 39.06 15.30
N ARG A 184 -29.77 39.46 16.54
CA ARG A 184 -30.92 40.31 16.86
C ARG A 184 -30.64 41.17 18.10
N PRO A 185 -31.31 42.34 18.19
CA PRO A 185 -30.72 43.67 18.38
C PRO A 185 -30.38 44.02 19.83
#